data_AF-D3FDJ1-F1
#
_entry.id   AF-D3FDJ1-F1
#
_cell.length_a   1.000
_cell.length_b   1.000
_cell.length_c   1.000
_cell.angle_alpha   90.00
_cell.angle_beta   90.00
_cell.angle_gamma   90.00
#
_symmetry.space_group_name_H-M   'P 1'
#
loop_
_entity.id
_entity.type
_entity.pdbx_description
1 polymer ?
#
loop_
_entity_poly.entity_id
_entity_poly.type
_entity_poly.pdbx_seq_one_letter_code
_entity_poly.pdbx_strand_id
1 'polypeptide(L)'
;MATNDFLEAETRERPRVAIVAALAALLTLAAAIVGVLVLQDEPDNLPASLLYRNSNQAGLAISAVCSLLGSIGIAYVLDFMFRASRNRSEGAIQSWVRPLPWIGGIGLAVVGIVIQVVLATKLSHFANDSTQTYEEARKLLTSSDYSIPRYLGIIPQLALAFGLIMISLGAMRVGLLTRFMGYLGVIAAALFVLPLVPLPIVQIFWLGALAALIWGFNKAREPPAWRLGEAVPWPSAAEVREQRVRAAEARRGGTPSSEQEPATIDAVSDDEDGDEPDSDGPSSATSRRKRKKRR
;
A
#
# COMPACT_ATOMS: atom_id res chain seq x y z
N MET A 1 -8.69 29.68 19.91
CA MET A 1 -10.03 29.35 19.37
C MET A 1 -10.01 28.12 18.46
N ALA A 2 -8.98 27.24 18.48
CA ALA A 2 -8.59 26.58 17.23
C ALA A 2 -8.58 25.03 17.19
N THR A 3 -8.42 24.33 18.32
CA THR A 3 -8.16 22.87 18.29
C THR A 3 -9.45 22.05 18.22
N ASN A 4 -10.48 22.40 19.00
CA ASN A 4 -11.75 21.67 19.01
C ASN A 4 -12.53 21.85 17.70
N ASP A 5 -12.63 23.09 17.19
CA ASP A 5 -13.29 23.40 15.91
C ASP A 5 -12.66 22.64 14.73
N PHE A 6 -11.33 22.47 14.74
CA PHE A 6 -10.63 21.65 13.75
C PHE A 6 -11.01 20.17 13.86
N LEU A 7 -11.03 19.59 15.07
CA LEU A 7 -11.36 18.19 15.27
C LEU A 7 -12.82 17.88 14.92
N GLU A 8 -13.74 18.81 15.18
CA GLU A 8 -15.13 18.70 14.75
C GLU A 8 -15.26 18.71 13.22
N ALA A 9 -14.55 19.61 12.54
CA ALA A 9 -14.51 19.65 11.08
C ALA A 9 -13.90 18.37 10.49
N GLU A 10 -12.79 17.88 11.05
CA GLU A 10 -12.15 16.62 10.63
C GLU A 10 -13.12 15.45 10.82
N THR A 11 -13.76 15.33 11.98
CA THR A 11 -14.73 14.26 12.29
C THR A 11 -15.89 14.24 11.30
N ARG A 12 -16.35 15.41 10.85
CA ARG A 12 -17.40 15.54 9.83
C ARG A 12 -16.93 15.17 8.43
N GLU A 13 -15.66 15.44 8.09
CA GLU A 13 -15.08 15.10 6.78
C GLU A 13 -14.70 13.61 6.66
N ARG A 14 -14.28 12.96 7.76
CA ARG A 14 -13.85 11.55 7.80
C ARG A 14 -14.76 10.57 7.03
N PRO A 15 -16.08 10.48 7.27
CA PRO A 15 -16.91 9.51 6.56
C PRO A 15 -16.96 9.77 5.04
N ARG A 16 -16.91 11.04 4.62
CA ARG A 16 -16.91 11.41 3.20
C ARG A 16 -15.60 10.98 2.55
N VAL A 17 -14.47 11.26 3.19
CA VAL A 17 -13.15 10.90 2.66
C VAL A 17 -12.98 9.38 2.62
N ALA A 18 -13.49 8.65 3.61
CA ALA A 18 -13.48 7.19 3.59
C ALA A 18 -14.30 6.61 2.44
N ILE A 19 -15.48 7.17 2.13
CA ILE A 19 -16.26 6.78 0.94
C ILE A 19 -15.46 7.07 -0.33
N VAL A 20 -14.87 8.26 -0.44
CA VAL A 20 -14.05 8.62 -1.62
C VAL A 20 -12.85 7.68 -1.76
N ALA A 21 -12.18 7.30 -0.67
CA ALA A 21 -11.09 6.33 -0.69
C ALA A 21 -11.55 4.94 -1.15
N ALA A 22 -12.70 4.46 -0.66
CA ALA A 22 -13.27 3.19 -1.08
C ALA A 22 -13.68 3.21 -2.57
N LEU A 23 -14.34 4.28 -3.00
CA LEU A 23 -14.71 4.48 -4.41
C LEU A 23 -13.47 4.57 -5.30
N ALA A 24 -12.43 5.29 -4.89
CA ALA A 24 -11.18 5.37 -5.63
C ALA A 24 -10.51 3.99 -5.77
N ALA A 25 -10.53 3.17 -4.72
CA ALA A 25 -10.04 1.80 -4.76
C ALA A 25 -10.82 0.94 -5.77
N LEU A 26 -12.15 1.00 -5.72
CA LEU A 26 -13.03 0.26 -6.61
C LEU A 26 -12.89 0.71 -8.07
N LEU A 27 -12.81 2.02 -8.32
CA LEU A 27 -12.64 2.58 -9.65
C LEU A 27 -11.27 2.21 -10.25
N THR A 28 -10.21 2.25 -9.44
CA THR A 28 -8.86 1.82 -9.86
C THR A 28 -8.84 0.33 -10.19
N LEU A 29 -9.52 -0.50 -9.38
CA LEU A 29 -9.67 -1.93 -9.64
C LEU A 29 -10.48 -2.19 -10.91
N ALA A 30 -11.62 -1.53 -11.07
CA ALA A 30 -12.49 -1.66 -12.24
C ALA A 30 -11.76 -1.24 -13.52
N ALA A 31 -11.02 -0.13 -13.49
CA ALA A 31 -10.19 0.32 -14.60
C ALA A 31 -9.17 -0.75 -15.01
N ALA A 32 -8.47 -1.34 -14.04
CA ALA A 32 -7.46 -2.36 -14.29
C ALA A 32 -8.07 -3.67 -14.82
N ILE A 33 -9.17 -4.15 -14.22
CA ILE A 33 -9.86 -5.37 -14.68
C ILE A 33 -10.40 -5.17 -16.09
N VAL A 34 -11.14 -4.09 -16.36
CA VAL A 34 -11.67 -3.81 -17.69
C VAL A 34 -10.53 -3.68 -18.70
N GLY A 35 -9.43 -3.02 -18.35
CA GLY A 35 -8.26 -2.91 -19.23
C GLY A 35 -7.64 -4.27 -19.58
N VAL A 36 -7.51 -5.17 -18.61
CA VAL A 36 -7.00 -6.53 -18.84
C VAL A 36 -7.97 -7.34 -19.70
N LEU A 37 -9.26 -7.33 -19.37
CA LEU A 37 -10.29 -8.10 -20.09
C LEU A 37 -10.42 -7.63 -21.55
N VAL A 38 -10.38 -6.32 -21.77
CA VAL A 38 -10.47 -5.72 -23.11
C VAL A 38 -9.27 -6.07 -23.98
N LEU A 39 -8.10 -6.34 -23.40
CA LEU A 39 -6.87 -6.63 -24.12
C LEU A 39 -6.45 -8.10 -24.07
N GLN A 40 -7.28 -8.97 -23.48
CA GLN A 40 -6.91 -10.37 -23.25
C GLN A 40 -6.78 -11.17 -24.55
N ASP A 41 -7.62 -10.86 -25.55
CA ASP A 41 -7.60 -11.52 -26.86
C ASP A 41 -6.92 -10.66 -27.94
N GLU A 42 -6.08 -9.70 -27.54
CA GLU A 42 -5.36 -8.84 -28.49
C GLU A 42 -4.42 -9.68 -29.37
N PRO A 43 -4.56 -9.63 -30.71
CA PRO A 43 -3.67 -10.36 -31.61
C PRO A 43 -2.22 -9.85 -31.58
N ASP A 44 -1.24 -10.76 -31.72
CA ASP A 44 0.19 -10.41 -31.73
C ASP A 44 0.62 -9.57 -32.95
N ASN A 45 -0.14 -9.62 -34.04
CA ASN A 45 0.14 -8.86 -35.26
C ASN A 45 -0.34 -7.41 -35.15
N LEU A 46 0.61 -6.49 -35.30
CA LEU A 46 0.41 -5.04 -35.07
C LEU A 46 -0.78 -4.42 -35.82
N PRO A 47 -1.05 -4.74 -37.12
CA PRO A 47 -2.25 -4.21 -37.79
C PRO A 47 -3.57 -4.72 -37.20
N ALA A 48 -3.66 -6.02 -36.90
CA ALA A 48 -4.89 -6.57 -36.33
C ALA A 48 -5.08 -6.15 -34.86
N SER A 49 -3.99 -5.90 -34.13
CA SER A 49 -4.05 -5.37 -32.78
C SER A 49 -4.65 -3.95 -32.74
N LEU A 50 -4.32 -3.10 -33.73
CA LEU A 50 -4.94 -1.78 -33.88
C LEU A 50 -6.43 -1.87 -34.24
N LEU A 51 -6.81 -2.78 -35.13
CA LEU A 51 -8.22 -3.02 -35.48
C LEU A 51 -9.01 -3.57 -34.29
N TYR A 52 -8.41 -4.48 -33.52
CA TYR A 52 -9.01 -5.03 -32.31
C TYR A 52 -9.19 -3.97 -31.21
N ARG A 53 -8.24 -3.05 -31.06
CA ARG A 53 -8.42 -1.88 -30.17
C ARG A 53 -9.49 -0.94 -30.69
N ASN A 54 -9.67 -0.81 -32.00
CA ASN A 54 -10.71 0.02 -32.61
C ASN A 54 -12.11 -0.55 -32.32
N SER A 55 -12.29 -1.86 -32.46
CA SER A 55 -13.56 -2.52 -32.14
C SER A 55 -13.89 -2.44 -30.65
N ASN A 56 -12.89 -2.46 -29.77
CA ASN A 56 -13.07 -2.41 -28.32
C ASN A 56 -12.89 -1.00 -27.71
N GLN A 57 -13.01 0.08 -28.50
CA GLN A 57 -12.82 1.46 -28.02
C GLN A 57 -13.71 1.83 -26.83
N ALA A 58 -14.94 1.33 -26.78
CA ALA A 58 -15.84 1.59 -25.66
C ALA A 58 -15.30 1.03 -24.34
N GLY A 59 -14.74 -0.18 -24.35
CA GLY A 59 -14.13 -0.79 -23.16
C GLY A 59 -12.90 -0.03 -22.68
N LEU A 60 -12.06 0.41 -23.62
CA LEU A 60 -10.88 1.24 -23.32
C LEU A 60 -11.28 2.61 -22.75
N ALA A 61 -12.33 3.23 -23.30
CA ALA A 61 -12.86 4.49 -22.80
C ALA A 61 -13.44 4.35 -21.38
N ILE A 62 -14.18 3.28 -21.09
CA ILE A 62 -14.70 2.99 -19.74
C ILE A 62 -13.55 2.81 -18.75
N SER A 63 -12.54 2.02 -19.10
CA SER A 63 -11.34 1.85 -18.27
C SER A 63 -10.64 3.19 -17.99
N ALA A 64 -10.50 4.04 -19.01
CA ALA A 64 -9.89 5.35 -18.89
C ALA A 64 -10.68 6.30 -17.96
N VAL A 65 -12.01 6.33 -18.09
CA VAL A 65 -12.88 7.14 -17.21
C VAL A 65 -12.81 6.65 -15.76
N CYS A 66 -12.85 5.34 -15.54
CA CYS A 66 -12.67 4.77 -14.20
C CYS A 66 -11.31 5.12 -13.60
N SER A 67 -10.23 5.03 -14.38
CA SER A 67 -8.88 5.39 -13.96
C SER A 67 -8.77 6.88 -13.59
N LEU A 68 -9.38 7.75 -14.40
CA LEU A 68 -9.45 9.19 -14.18
C LEU A 68 -10.17 9.57 -12.88
N LEU A 69 -11.34 8.97 -12.65
CA LEU A 69 -12.09 9.24 -11.43
C LEU A 69 -11.36 8.66 -10.21
N GLY A 70 -10.71 7.51 -10.38
CA GLY A 70 -9.83 6.92 -9.37
C GLY A 70 -8.67 7.82 -8.98
N SER A 71 -7.94 8.39 -9.96
CA SER A 71 -6.78 9.26 -9.69
C SER A 71 -7.16 10.55 -8.97
N ILE A 72 -8.28 11.17 -9.33
CA ILE A 72 -8.81 12.36 -8.64
C ILE A 72 -9.24 12.00 -7.21
N GLY A 73 -9.88 10.85 -7.02
CA GLY A 73 -10.24 10.36 -5.69
C GLY A 73 -9.02 10.15 -4.79
N ILE A 74 -7.95 9.56 -5.33
CA ILE A 74 -6.67 9.41 -4.62
C ILE A 74 -6.10 10.77 -4.23
N ALA A 75 -6.07 11.74 -5.16
CA ALA A 75 -5.57 13.09 -4.89
C ALA A 75 -6.34 13.76 -3.74
N TYR A 76 -7.66 13.64 -3.72
CA TYR A 76 -8.51 14.18 -2.65
C TYR A 76 -8.22 13.54 -1.29
N VAL A 77 -8.08 12.22 -1.25
CA VAL A 77 -7.75 11.47 -0.02
C VAL A 77 -6.36 11.88 0.51
N LEU A 78 -5.41 12.09 -0.39
CA LEU A 78 -4.06 12.56 -0.04
C LEU A 78 -4.07 14.00 0.49
N ASP A 79 -4.85 14.90 -0.09
CA ASP A 79 -4.99 16.27 0.45
C ASP A 79 -5.61 16.25 1.86
N PHE A 80 -6.60 15.40 2.12
CA PHE A 80 -7.12 15.20 3.47
C PHE A 80 -6.03 14.69 4.43
N MET A 81 -5.26 13.67 4.05
CA MET A 81 -4.14 13.16 4.86
C MET A 81 -3.05 14.21 5.11
N PHE A 82 -2.77 15.05 4.11
CA PHE A 82 -1.84 16.17 4.23
C PHE A 82 -2.34 17.18 5.28
N ARG A 83 -3.60 17.63 5.16
CA ARG A 83 -4.22 18.58 6.11
C ARG A 83 -4.23 18.01 7.53
N ALA A 84 -4.66 16.75 7.68
CA ALA A 84 -4.68 16.06 8.96
C ALA A 84 -3.27 15.95 9.60
N SER A 85 -2.25 15.65 8.80
CA SER A 85 -0.86 15.53 9.29
C SER A 85 -0.27 16.87 9.70
N ARG A 86 -0.50 17.92 8.89
CA ARG A 86 0.07 19.24 9.12
C ARG A 86 -0.55 19.93 10.33
N ASN A 87 -1.84 19.77 10.56
CA ASN A 87 -2.53 20.39 11.70
C ASN A 87 -2.05 19.84 13.05
N ARG A 88 -1.41 18.66 13.05
CA ARG A 88 -0.82 18.03 14.24
C ARG A 88 0.66 18.35 14.42
N SER A 89 1.39 18.65 13.34
CA SER A 89 2.79 19.04 13.39
C SER A 89 3.18 19.87 12.17
N GLU A 90 3.57 21.12 12.39
CA GLU A 90 4.00 22.05 11.33
C GLU A 90 5.27 21.57 10.59
N GLY A 91 6.10 20.74 11.24
CA GLY A 91 7.34 20.20 10.68
C GLY A 91 7.22 18.82 10.03
N ALA A 92 6.05 18.16 10.09
CA ALA A 92 5.91 16.80 9.57
C ALA A 92 5.93 16.74 8.04
N ILE A 93 5.29 17.72 7.36
CA ILE A 93 5.20 17.78 5.90
C ILE A 93 5.37 19.23 5.43
N GLN A 94 6.20 19.45 4.42
CA GLN A 94 6.43 20.78 3.85
C GLN A 94 5.22 21.26 3.03
N SER A 95 4.93 22.57 3.08
CA SER A 95 3.77 23.19 2.42
C SER A 95 3.66 22.93 0.92
N TRP A 96 4.80 22.86 0.24
CA TRP A 96 4.86 22.71 -1.21
C TRP A 96 4.40 21.32 -1.68
N VAL A 97 4.26 20.34 -0.77
CA VAL A 97 3.79 18.98 -1.09
C VAL A 97 2.28 18.98 -1.40
N ARG A 98 1.50 19.93 -0.87
CA ARG A 98 0.04 19.97 -1.07
C ARG A 98 -0.43 19.98 -2.54
N PRO A 99 0.15 20.79 -3.45
CA PRO A 99 -0.27 20.78 -4.85
C PRO A 99 0.11 19.51 -5.61
N LEU A 100 1.08 18.71 -5.14
CA LEU A 100 1.58 17.54 -5.90
C LEU A 100 0.50 16.49 -6.20
N PRO A 101 -0.29 16.03 -5.21
CA PRO A 101 -1.38 15.09 -5.48
C PRO A 101 -2.40 15.63 -6.49
N TRP A 102 -2.70 16.92 -6.46
CA TRP A 102 -3.66 17.54 -7.37
C TRP A 102 -3.11 17.67 -8.79
N ILE A 103 -1.87 18.17 -8.94
CA ILE A 103 -1.16 18.23 -10.22
C ILE A 103 -1.06 16.82 -10.81
N GLY A 104 -0.75 15.83 -9.98
CA GLY A 104 -0.64 14.44 -10.39
C GLY A 104 -1.98 13.82 -10.78
N GLY A 105 -2.99 13.88 -9.92
CA GLY A 105 -4.30 13.28 -10.14
C GLY A 105 -5.04 13.90 -11.33
N ILE A 106 -5.11 15.24 -11.40
CA ILE A 106 -5.73 15.96 -12.50
C ILE A 106 -4.87 15.88 -13.76
N GLY A 107 -3.55 16.00 -13.65
CA GLY A 107 -2.68 15.90 -14.82
C GLY A 107 -2.75 14.53 -15.49
N LEU A 108 -2.80 13.45 -14.70
CA LEU A 108 -3.01 12.09 -15.23
C LEU A 108 -4.38 11.94 -15.91
N ALA A 109 -5.41 12.52 -15.30
CA ALA A 109 -6.75 12.54 -15.87
C ALA A 109 -6.77 13.21 -17.25
N VAL A 110 -6.23 14.44 -17.33
CA VAL A 110 -6.19 15.22 -18.57
C VAL A 110 -5.34 14.54 -19.64
N VAL A 111 -4.12 14.13 -19.30
CA VAL A 111 -3.23 13.47 -20.26
C VAL A 111 -3.81 12.13 -20.72
N GLY A 112 -4.43 11.37 -19.81
CA GLY A 112 -5.11 10.12 -20.13
C GLY A 112 -6.22 10.31 -21.16
N ILE A 113 -7.08 11.34 -21.01
CA ILE A 113 -8.10 11.69 -22.00
C ILE A 113 -7.45 12.05 -23.34
N VAL A 114 -6.42 12.90 -23.34
CA VAL A 114 -5.73 13.31 -24.57
C VAL A 114 -5.17 12.11 -25.31
N ILE A 115 -4.49 11.19 -24.62
CA ILE A 115 -3.98 9.94 -25.20
C ILE A 115 -5.12 9.13 -25.81
N GLN A 116 -6.23 8.98 -25.11
CA GLN A 116 -7.37 8.21 -25.61
C GLN A 116 -8.02 8.84 -26.86
N VAL A 117 -8.18 10.17 -26.90
CA VAL A 117 -8.74 10.87 -28.06
C VAL A 117 -7.79 10.79 -29.26
N VAL A 118 -6.48 11.01 -29.06
CA VAL A 118 -5.48 10.86 -30.12
C VAL A 118 -5.46 9.44 -30.64
N LEU A 119 -5.50 8.44 -29.75
CA LEU A 119 -5.52 7.04 -30.14
C LEU A 119 -6.81 6.71 -30.92
N ALA A 120 -7.99 7.07 -30.41
CA ALA A 120 -9.26 6.78 -31.05
C ALA A 120 -9.37 7.40 -32.46
N THR A 121 -8.92 8.65 -32.63
CA THR A 121 -8.91 9.32 -33.94
C THR A 121 -7.96 8.62 -34.92
N LYS A 122 -6.75 8.28 -34.49
CA LYS A 122 -5.77 7.56 -35.33
C LYS A 122 -6.24 6.15 -35.70
N LEU A 123 -6.87 5.43 -34.77
CA LEU A 123 -7.44 4.09 -35.02
C LEU A 123 -8.61 4.15 -35.98
N SER A 124 -9.49 5.14 -35.85
CA SER A 124 -10.60 5.33 -36.78
C SER A 124 -10.10 5.63 -38.20
N HIS A 125 -9.08 6.48 -38.35
CA HIS A 125 -8.46 6.72 -39.64
C HIS A 125 -7.83 5.45 -40.23
N PHE A 126 -7.07 4.69 -39.44
CA PHE A 126 -6.44 3.44 -39.89
C PHE A 126 -7.46 2.36 -40.28
N ALA A 127 -8.55 2.23 -39.53
CA ALA A 127 -9.59 1.23 -39.80
C ALA A 127 -10.37 1.55 -41.09
N ASN A 128 -10.55 2.84 -41.41
CA ASN A 128 -11.28 3.29 -42.59
C ASN A 128 -10.40 3.46 -43.83
N ASP A 129 -9.07 3.37 -43.69
CA ASP A 129 -8.15 3.44 -44.83
C ASP A 129 -8.02 2.06 -45.51
N SER A 130 -7.73 2.09 -46.81
CA SER A 130 -7.71 0.88 -47.66
C SER A 130 -6.41 0.06 -47.54
N THR A 131 -5.34 0.65 -47.00
CA THR A 131 -4.02 0.01 -46.88
C THR A 131 -3.67 -0.31 -45.43
N GLN A 132 -4.23 -1.38 -44.86
CA GLN A 132 -3.93 -1.82 -43.48
C GLN A 132 -2.59 -2.56 -43.38
N THR A 133 -1.49 -1.88 -43.75
CA THR A 133 -0.15 -2.46 -43.80
C THR A 133 0.62 -2.30 -42.49
N TYR A 134 1.66 -3.12 -42.30
CA TYR A 134 2.52 -3.07 -41.11
C TYR A 134 3.29 -1.76 -40.98
N GLU A 135 3.77 -1.18 -42.09
CA GLU A 135 4.55 0.06 -42.07
C GLU A 135 3.72 1.25 -41.59
N GLU A 136 2.46 1.30 -42.03
CA GLU A 136 1.50 2.33 -41.65
C GLU A 136 1.10 2.21 -40.18
N ALA A 137 0.82 0.98 -39.74
CA ALA A 137 0.53 0.66 -38.35
C ALA A 137 1.70 1.03 -37.41
N ARG A 138 2.95 0.75 -37.83
CA ARG A 138 4.15 1.15 -37.09
C ARG A 138 4.31 2.67 -37.04
N LYS A 139 4.08 3.37 -38.15
CA LYS A 139 4.15 4.84 -38.24
C LYS A 139 3.15 5.53 -37.31
N LEU A 140 1.96 4.95 -37.11
CA LEU A 140 0.97 5.46 -36.16
C LEU A 140 1.49 5.44 -34.71
N LEU A 141 2.09 4.33 -34.29
CA LEU A 141 2.62 4.17 -32.93
C LEU A 141 3.92 4.95 -32.68
N THR A 142 4.73 5.17 -33.71
CA THR A 142 5.97 5.96 -33.59
C THR A 142 5.77 7.44 -33.90
N SER A 143 4.58 7.85 -34.35
CA SER A 143 4.28 9.25 -34.61
C SER A 143 4.46 10.11 -33.35
N SER A 144 4.98 11.32 -33.56
CA SER A 144 5.17 12.33 -32.51
C SER A 144 3.86 12.61 -31.76
N ASP A 145 2.74 12.60 -32.47
CA ASP A 145 1.41 12.93 -31.94
C ASP A 145 0.96 11.97 -30.82
N TYR A 146 1.33 10.69 -30.91
CA TYR A 146 1.01 9.70 -29.88
C TYR A 146 2.11 9.64 -28.80
N SER A 147 3.37 9.79 -29.20
CA SER A 147 4.50 9.68 -28.28
C SER A 147 4.59 10.87 -27.30
N ILE A 148 4.31 12.09 -27.76
CA ILE A 148 4.41 13.31 -26.93
C ILE A 148 3.47 13.26 -25.72
N PRO A 149 2.15 13.04 -25.86
CA PRO A 149 1.25 12.95 -24.72
C PRO A 149 1.63 11.82 -23.75
N ARG A 150 2.11 10.69 -24.29
CA ARG A 150 2.57 9.56 -23.48
C ARG A 150 3.74 9.94 -22.57
N TYR A 151 4.76 10.61 -23.11
CA TYR A 151 5.90 11.09 -22.30
C TYR A 151 5.50 12.23 -21.37
N LEU A 152 4.59 13.11 -21.81
CA LEU A 152 4.05 14.18 -20.98
C LEU A 152 3.33 13.63 -19.74
N GLY A 153 2.70 12.46 -19.85
CA GLY A 153 2.03 11.76 -18.75
C GLY A 153 2.94 11.33 -17.61
N ILE A 154 4.26 11.23 -17.84
CA ILE A 154 5.24 10.87 -16.80
C ILE A 154 5.30 11.95 -15.71
N ILE A 155 5.17 13.23 -16.07
CA ILE A 155 5.25 14.35 -15.13
C ILE A 155 4.16 14.26 -14.04
N PRO A 156 2.85 14.19 -14.38
CA PRO A 156 1.83 14.05 -13.37
C PRO A 156 1.87 12.68 -12.67
N GLN A 157 2.31 11.62 -13.34
CA GLN A 157 2.54 10.31 -12.71
C GLN A 157 3.56 10.42 -11.56
N LEU A 158 4.70 11.05 -11.80
CA LEU A 158 5.74 11.29 -10.80
C LEU A 158 5.26 12.25 -9.70
N ALA A 159 4.53 13.31 -10.06
CA ALA A 159 3.98 14.24 -9.07
C ALA A 159 3.03 13.54 -8.08
N LEU A 160 2.12 12.68 -8.59
CA LEU A 160 1.21 11.92 -7.75
C LEU A 160 1.97 10.93 -6.85
N ALA A 161 2.92 10.19 -7.43
CA ALA A 161 3.73 9.21 -6.69
C ALA A 161 4.56 9.88 -5.59
N PHE A 162 5.21 10.99 -5.90
CA PHE A 162 6.02 11.73 -4.91
C PHE A 162 5.15 12.33 -3.81
N GLY A 163 3.97 12.87 -4.16
CA GLY A 163 2.98 13.33 -3.19
C GLY A 163 2.53 12.21 -2.26
N LEU A 164 2.19 11.04 -2.81
CA LEU A 164 1.82 9.85 -2.04
C LEU A 164 2.93 9.42 -1.07
N ILE A 165 4.20 9.39 -1.52
CA ILE A 165 5.35 9.05 -0.66
C ILE A 165 5.51 10.05 0.48
N MET A 166 5.57 11.34 0.17
CA MET A 166 5.79 12.39 1.17
C MET A 166 4.67 12.44 2.21
N ILE A 167 3.41 12.29 1.77
CA ILE A 167 2.26 12.28 2.66
C ILE A 167 2.22 11.00 3.51
N SER A 168 2.53 9.83 2.94
CA SER A 168 2.58 8.57 3.69
C SER A 168 3.64 8.61 4.80
N LEU A 169 4.82 9.13 4.50
CA LEU A 169 5.90 9.30 5.48
C LEU A 169 5.53 10.34 6.55
N GLY A 170 4.96 11.47 6.14
CA GLY A 170 4.49 12.51 7.07
C GLY A 170 3.42 12.00 8.03
N ALA A 171 2.39 11.33 7.51
CA ALA A 171 1.30 10.77 8.30
C ALA A 171 1.79 9.70 9.28
N MET A 172 2.80 8.91 8.90
CA MET A 172 3.46 7.96 9.79
C MET A 172 4.23 8.65 10.92
N ARG A 173 4.92 9.77 10.66
CA ARG A 173 5.67 10.52 11.69
C ARG A 173 4.75 11.12 12.75
N VAL A 174 3.56 11.55 12.35
CA VAL A 174 2.54 12.13 13.23
C VAL A 174 1.73 11.05 13.97
N GLY A 175 1.81 9.80 13.52
CA GLY A 175 1.09 8.67 14.11
C GLY A 175 -0.32 8.47 13.56
N LEU A 176 -0.69 9.16 12.46
CA LEU A 176 -1.99 8.96 11.78
C LEU A 176 -2.04 7.63 11.02
N LEU A 177 -0.93 7.27 10.39
CA LEU A 177 -0.75 5.96 9.78
C LEU A 177 0.11 5.08 10.68
N THR A 178 -0.20 3.79 10.74
CA THR A 178 0.73 2.80 11.31
C THR A 178 1.97 2.70 10.41
N ARG A 179 3.10 2.25 10.96
CA ARG A 179 4.33 2.08 10.17
C ARG A 179 4.13 1.17 8.96
N PHE A 180 3.42 0.07 9.14
CA PHE A 180 3.06 -0.86 8.06
C PHE A 180 2.29 -0.15 6.95
N MET A 181 1.28 0.65 7.32
CA MET A 181 0.46 1.38 6.37
C MET A 181 1.25 2.48 5.64
N GLY A 182 2.17 3.16 6.32
CA GLY A 182 3.07 4.14 5.71
C GLY A 182 4.01 3.51 4.68
N TYR A 183 4.66 2.39 5.03
CA TYR A 183 5.51 1.65 4.09
C TYR A 183 4.73 1.09 2.90
N LEU A 184 3.51 0.58 3.12
CA LEU A 184 2.64 0.16 2.03
C LEU A 184 2.32 1.30 1.06
N GLY A 185 2.09 2.51 1.56
CA GLY A 185 1.86 3.69 0.71
C GLY A 185 3.07 4.03 -0.16
N VAL A 186 4.28 3.93 0.41
CA VAL A 186 5.53 4.12 -0.34
C VAL A 186 5.72 3.04 -1.40
N ILE A 187 5.47 1.76 -1.07
CA ILE A 187 5.56 0.65 -2.02
C ILE A 187 4.51 0.81 -3.13
N ALA A 188 3.28 1.20 -2.79
CA ALA A 188 2.22 1.48 -3.75
C ALA A 188 2.63 2.59 -4.73
N ALA A 189 3.24 3.67 -4.24
CA ALA A 189 3.77 4.74 -5.10
C ALA A 189 4.89 4.26 -6.03
N ALA A 190 5.81 3.45 -5.52
CA ALA A 190 6.90 2.89 -6.32
C ALA A 190 6.37 1.98 -7.43
N LEU A 191 5.42 1.09 -7.10
CA LEU A 191 4.77 0.19 -8.07
C LEU A 191 3.86 0.94 -9.06
N PHE A 192 3.34 2.11 -8.66
CA PHE A 192 2.58 2.97 -9.57
C PHE A 192 3.46 3.61 -10.64
N VAL A 193 4.73 3.92 -10.33
CA VAL A 193 5.70 4.45 -11.31
C VAL A 193 6.35 3.33 -12.12
N LEU A 194 6.67 2.21 -11.47
CA LEU A 194 7.30 1.04 -12.05
C LEU A 194 6.35 -0.15 -11.95
N PRO A 195 5.37 -0.27 -12.87
CA PRO A 195 4.38 -1.34 -12.82
C PRO A 195 5.06 -2.69 -13.15
N LEU A 196 5.32 -3.47 -12.11
CA LEU A 196 5.85 -4.84 -12.24
C LEU A 196 4.76 -5.88 -12.50
N VAL A 197 3.51 -5.54 -12.17
CA VAL A 197 2.34 -6.41 -12.27
C VAL A 197 1.22 -5.62 -12.96
N PRO A 198 0.43 -6.22 -13.87
CA PRO A 198 -0.66 -5.52 -14.57
C PRO A 198 -1.74 -4.97 -13.64
N LEU A 199 -2.00 -5.65 -12.52
CA LEU A 199 -2.99 -5.25 -11.53
C LEU A 199 -2.33 -4.51 -10.36
N PRO A 200 -2.81 -3.29 -10.01
CA PRO A 200 -2.24 -2.49 -8.92
C PRO A 200 -2.77 -2.95 -7.54
N ILE A 201 -2.61 -4.24 -7.22
CA ILE A 201 -3.18 -4.90 -6.04
C ILE A 201 -2.76 -4.19 -4.74
N VAL A 202 -1.49 -3.81 -4.63
CA VAL A 202 -0.95 -3.14 -3.43
C VAL A 202 -1.59 -1.77 -3.23
N GLN A 203 -1.80 -1.01 -4.29
CA GLN A 203 -2.45 0.31 -4.23
C GLN A 203 -3.92 0.18 -3.86
N ILE A 204 -4.64 -0.78 -4.44
CA ILE A 204 -6.06 -1.02 -4.14
C ILE A 204 -6.23 -1.46 -2.69
N PHE A 205 -5.39 -2.40 -2.23
CA PHE A 205 -5.35 -2.83 -0.84
C PHE A 205 -5.06 -1.65 0.11
N TRP A 206 -4.07 -0.82 -0.23
CA TRP A 206 -3.74 0.36 0.56
C TRP A 206 -4.90 1.36 0.62
N LEU A 207 -5.58 1.66 -0.49
CA LEU A 207 -6.74 2.55 -0.48
C LEU A 207 -7.91 1.97 0.34
N GLY A 208 -8.17 0.67 0.23
CA GLY A 208 -9.20 -0.01 1.01
C GLY A 208 -8.90 -0.01 2.51
N ALA A 209 -7.66 -0.31 2.90
CA ALA A 209 -7.22 -0.25 4.28
C ALA A 209 -7.24 1.19 4.83
N LEU A 210 -6.93 2.19 4.00
CA LEU A 210 -7.02 3.60 4.36
C LEU A 210 -8.47 4.03 4.55
N ALA A 211 -9.38 3.60 3.67
CA ALA A 211 -10.81 3.83 3.81
C ALA A 211 -11.35 3.25 5.13
N ALA A 212 -11.00 2.00 5.45
CA ALA A 212 -11.39 1.34 6.70
C ALA A 212 -10.83 2.06 7.94
N LEU A 213 -9.58 2.56 7.86
CA LEU A 213 -8.94 3.34 8.91
C LEU A 213 -9.67 4.67 9.15
N ILE A 214 -9.93 5.43 8.07
CA ILE A 214 -10.59 6.74 8.15
C ILE A 214 -12.04 6.59 8.64
N TRP A 215 -12.75 5.54 8.20
CA TRP A 215 -14.11 5.21 8.62
C TRP A 215 -14.21 4.87 10.12
N GLY A 216 -13.10 4.44 10.75
CA GLY A 216 -13.11 4.05 12.15
C GLY A 216 -13.70 2.66 12.39
N PHE A 217 -13.59 1.75 11.40
CA PHE A 217 -14.12 0.38 11.48
C PHE A 217 -13.61 -0.40 12.71
N ASN A 218 -12.45 -0.01 13.27
CA ASN A 218 -11.93 -0.59 14.50
C ASN A 218 -11.35 0.48 15.45
N LYS A 219 -12.23 1.11 16.24
CA LYS A 219 -11.87 2.13 17.23
C LYS A 219 -10.83 1.66 18.25
N ALA A 220 -10.75 0.36 18.54
CA ALA A 220 -9.75 -0.20 19.46
C ALA A 220 -8.34 -0.26 18.86
N ARG A 221 -8.21 -0.36 17.53
CA ARG A 221 -6.95 -0.36 16.79
C ARG A 221 -6.64 0.98 16.12
N GLU A 222 -7.46 2.00 16.38
CA GLU A 222 -7.28 3.32 15.84
C GLU A 222 -6.02 3.97 16.45
N PRO A 223 -5.11 4.50 15.60
CA PRO A 223 -3.90 5.15 16.08
C PRO A 223 -4.24 6.29 17.06
N PRO A 224 -3.46 6.46 18.15
CA PRO A 224 -3.74 7.45 19.19
C PRO A 224 -3.91 8.88 18.66
N ALA A 225 -3.18 9.23 17.60
CA ALA A 225 -3.22 10.55 16.96
C ALA A 225 -4.59 10.94 16.39
N TRP A 226 -5.44 9.97 16.06
CA TRP A 226 -6.81 10.23 15.62
C TRP A 226 -7.76 10.58 16.77
N ARG A 227 -7.52 10.02 17.96
CA ARG A 227 -8.35 10.26 19.15
C ARG A 227 -7.94 11.52 19.90
N LEU A 228 -6.63 11.75 20.00
CA LEU A 228 -6.07 12.86 20.76
C LEU A 228 -6.02 14.17 19.95
N GLY A 229 -6.07 14.09 18.61
CA GLY A 229 -5.94 15.28 17.77
C GLY A 229 -4.53 15.88 17.76
N GLU A 230 -3.58 15.25 18.44
CA GLU A 230 -2.19 15.69 18.57
C GLU A 230 -1.25 14.70 17.89
N ALA A 231 -0.05 15.16 17.53
CA ALA A 231 0.99 14.29 16.99
C ALA A 231 1.47 13.34 18.09
N VAL A 232 1.29 12.03 17.87
CA VAL A 232 1.85 10.98 18.72
C VAL A 232 2.75 10.10 17.84
N PRO A 233 4.05 10.46 17.72
CA PRO A 233 4.98 9.69 16.91
C PRO A 233 5.09 8.24 17.39
N TRP A 234 5.20 7.31 16.44
CA TRP A 234 5.39 5.89 16.79
C TRP A 234 6.73 5.66 17.50
N PRO A 235 6.78 4.92 18.62
CA PRO A 235 8.01 4.69 19.39
C PRO A 235 9.11 4.08 18.54
N SER A 236 10.34 4.58 18.62
CA SER A 236 11.46 4.10 17.80
C SER A 236 11.73 2.60 18.02
N ALA A 237 12.37 1.91 17.07
CA ALA A 237 12.68 0.49 17.24
C ALA A 237 13.61 0.22 18.45
N ALA A 238 14.42 1.20 18.84
CA ALA A 238 15.22 1.19 20.06
C ALA A 238 14.33 1.32 21.30
N GLU A 239 13.42 2.29 21.35
CA GLU A 239 12.47 2.47 22.46
C GLU A 239 11.56 1.27 22.64
N VAL A 240 11.06 0.65 21.56
CA VAL A 240 10.26 -0.57 21.66
C VAL A 240 11.09 -1.73 22.22
N ARG A 241 12.39 -1.80 21.87
CA ARG A 241 13.30 -2.81 22.40
C ARG A 241 13.55 -2.58 23.89
N GLU A 242 13.80 -1.35 24.30
CA GLU A 242 13.95 -0.98 25.71
C GLU A 242 12.67 -1.21 26.52
N GLN A 243 11.50 -0.88 25.97
CA GLN A 243 10.21 -1.16 26.59
C GLN A 243 9.98 -2.67 26.75
N ARG A 244 10.36 -3.47 25.75
CA ARG A 244 10.27 -4.95 25.86
C ARG A 244 11.26 -5.50 26.88
N VAL A 245 12.48 -4.97 26.94
CA VAL A 245 13.48 -5.35 27.94
C VAL A 245 12.99 -4.97 29.34
N ARG A 246 12.52 -3.74 29.54
CA ARG A 246 11.94 -3.26 30.80
C ARG A 246 10.70 -4.07 31.22
N ALA A 247 9.83 -4.43 30.27
CA ALA A 247 8.68 -5.28 30.55
C ALA A 247 9.08 -6.73 30.89
N ALA A 248 10.14 -7.26 30.26
CA ALA A 248 10.68 -8.57 30.60
C ALA A 248 11.40 -8.58 31.96
N GLU A 249 12.11 -7.50 32.29
CA GLU A 249 12.72 -7.27 33.60
C GLU A 249 11.67 -7.11 34.69
N ALA A 250 10.59 -6.37 34.44
CA ALA A 250 9.46 -6.25 35.37
C ALA A 250 8.74 -7.60 35.59
N ARG A 251 8.66 -8.45 34.57
CA ARG A 251 8.15 -9.84 34.71
C ARG A 251 9.10 -10.77 35.45
N ARG A 252 10.41 -10.50 35.44
CA ARG A 252 11.41 -11.27 36.18
C ARG A 252 11.62 -10.79 37.62
N GLY A 253 11.33 -9.52 37.90
CA GLY A 253 11.42 -8.92 39.24
C GLY A 253 10.19 -9.15 40.13
N GLY A 254 9.14 -9.79 39.62
CA GLY A 254 7.96 -10.18 40.40
C GLY A 254 8.01 -11.65 40.79
N THR A 255 8.16 -11.92 42.09
CA THR A 255 8.19 -13.21 42.83
C THR A 255 9.60 -13.81 43.01
N PRO A 256 10.23 -13.66 44.20
CA PRO A 256 11.21 -14.63 44.66
C PRO A 256 10.47 -15.96 44.79
N SER A 257 10.85 -16.94 43.97
CA SER A 257 10.49 -18.33 44.23
C SER A 257 10.92 -18.63 45.66
N SER A 258 9.96 -18.90 46.52
CA SER A 258 10.15 -19.42 47.87
C SER A 258 11.15 -20.58 47.82
N GLU A 259 12.16 -20.49 48.68
CA GLU A 259 12.96 -21.56 49.27
C GLU A 259 12.60 -22.97 48.75
N GLN A 260 13.41 -23.52 47.83
CA GLN A 260 13.62 -24.96 47.79
C GLN A 260 14.81 -25.25 48.72
N GLU A 261 14.45 -25.56 49.96
CA GLU A 261 15.33 -26.11 50.99
C GLU A 261 15.93 -27.45 50.49
N PRO A 262 17.25 -27.65 50.57
CA PRO A 262 17.89 -28.86 50.09
C PRO A 262 17.71 -29.98 51.12
N ALA A 263 16.74 -30.88 50.89
CA ALA A 263 16.63 -32.10 51.67
C ALA A 263 17.73 -33.09 51.24
N THR A 264 18.59 -33.33 52.21
CA THR A 264 19.68 -34.31 52.31
C THR A 264 19.32 -35.71 51.83
N ILE A 265 20.30 -36.33 51.20
CA ILE A 265 20.40 -37.75 50.91
C ILE A 265 20.63 -38.47 52.25
N ASP A 266 19.77 -39.44 52.60
CA ASP A 266 20.15 -40.55 53.46
C ASP A 266 19.68 -41.86 52.80
N ALA A 267 20.66 -42.72 52.58
CA ALA A 267 20.51 -44.11 52.16
C ALA A 267 20.30 -44.98 53.40
N VAL A 268 19.41 -45.97 53.34
CA VAL A 268 19.58 -47.31 53.92
C VAL A 268 18.64 -48.27 53.16
N SER A 269 19.13 -49.50 53.04
CA SER A 269 18.85 -50.57 52.09
C SER A 269 17.95 -51.70 52.66
N ASP A 270 17.75 -52.70 51.79
CA ASP A 270 17.36 -54.12 52.00
C ASP A 270 15.84 -54.39 52.01
N ASP A 271 15.28 -55.42 51.38
CA ASP A 271 15.67 -56.37 50.33
C ASP A 271 14.38 -57.14 49.91
N GLU A 272 14.52 -58.01 48.91
CA GLU A 272 13.67 -59.17 48.53
C GLU A 272 12.72 -59.07 47.30
N ASP A 273 13.30 -59.50 46.18
CA ASP A 273 12.90 -60.63 45.32
C ASP A 273 11.58 -60.66 44.53
N GLY A 274 11.73 -60.89 43.21
CA GLY A 274 10.74 -61.63 42.42
C GLY A 274 10.66 -61.29 40.92
N ASP A 275 11.56 -61.87 40.12
CA ASP A 275 11.43 -62.29 38.71
C ASP A 275 11.18 -61.26 37.55
N GLU A 276 12.22 -61.11 36.73
CA GLU A 276 12.26 -60.73 35.30
C GLU A 276 11.81 -61.91 34.37
N PRO A 277 11.76 -61.80 33.02
CA PRO A 277 11.91 -60.64 32.09
C PRO A 277 10.68 -60.54 31.14
N ASP A 278 10.48 -59.59 30.22
CA ASP A 278 11.31 -59.33 29.04
C ASP A 278 10.74 -58.19 28.15
N SER A 279 11.64 -57.66 27.30
CA SER A 279 11.43 -56.90 26.05
C SER A 279 11.33 -55.34 26.04
N ASP A 280 12.48 -54.77 25.63
CA ASP A 280 12.70 -53.81 24.54
C ASP A 280 12.37 -52.30 24.69
N GLY A 281 13.44 -51.53 24.99
CA GLY A 281 13.87 -50.42 24.12
C GLY A 281 13.90 -49.00 24.75
N PRO A 282 15.03 -48.26 24.71
CA PRO A 282 15.31 -47.17 25.65
C PRO A 282 15.08 -45.74 25.13
N SER A 283 15.02 -44.82 26.10
CA SER A 283 14.99 -43.36 25.96
C SER A 283 16.23 -42.74 25.29
N SER A 284 16.11 -41.49 24.82
CA SER A 284 16.76 -40.32 25.45
C SER A 284 17.05 -39.16 24.47
N ALA A 285 16.79 -37.96 24.98
CA ALA A 285 17.48 -36.68 24.80
C ALA A 285 18.58 -36.56 23.72
N THR A 286 18.66 -35.40 23.04
CA THR A 286 19.34 -34.19 23.57
C THR A 286 19.59 -33.19 22.44
N SER A 287 19.31 -31.92 22.71
CA SER A 287 19.82 -30.78 21.96
C SER A 287 21.36 -30.75 21.94
N ARG A 288 21.99 -30.36 20.83
CA ARG A 288 23.29 -29.64 20.94
C ARG A 288 23.56 -28.68 19.77
N ARG A 289 23.45 -27.41 20.14
CA ARG A 289 23.76 -26.17 19.44
C ARG A 289 25.26 -26.10 19.10
N LYS A 290 25.61 -25.99 17.81
CA LYS A 290 27.00 -25.87 17.34
C LYS A 290 27.43 -24.40 17.29
N ARG A 291 28.44 -24.01 18.09
CA ARG A 291 29.05 -22.67 18.12
C ARG A 291 30.54 -22.75 17.71
N LYS A 292 30.83 -22.18 16.52
CA LYS A 292 31.93 -21.26 16.14
C LYS A 292 33.42 -21.59 16.46
N LYS A 293 34.26 -21.55 15.41
CA LYS A 293 35.59 -20.87 15.34
C LYS A 293 36.04 -20.87 13.86
N ARG A 294 36.08 -19.74 13.14
CA ARG A 294 37.19 -18.75 13.05
C ARG A 294 38.58 -19.40 13.02
N ARG A 295 39.13 -19.50 11.81
CA ARG A 295 40.53 -19.22 11.50
C ARG A 295 40.52 -18.28 10.31
#